data_AF-A0A6I5VNP2-F1
#
_entry.id   AF-A0A6I5VNP2-F1
#
_cell.length_a   1.000
_cell.length_b   1.000
_cell.length_c   1.000
_cell.angle_alpha   90.00
_cell.angle_beta   90.00
_cell.angle_gamma   90.00
#
_symmetry.space_group_name_H-M   'P 1'
#
loop_
_entity.id
_entity.type
_entity.pdbx_description
1 polymer ?
#
loop_
_entity_poly.entity_id
_entity_poly.type
_entity_poly.pdbx_seq_one_letter_code
_entity_poly.pdbx_strand_id
1 'polypeptide(L)'
;MKLQQKTGLVSVQCDKWASTSHAKTADSSNPTHRPTAPPKEHVPTYAERVAEIKEKNKQAIDAYKAALAQRSDHYRTGECVFTAGGPFSSQNCSMPTKPNLINIPDPPKGSPRPTEPMLPPEQAAYLAIATKLRIDASSVGIGPDPDLSRWKMAVVGHSYWLWADGPTHIGPVSDSASGRTVTLNATLSSVTFDMGDGHTVGCKGAGTPYPGDKKGLHAKSPTCGYTYQRTSAHHAGGTYPVRATTYWSVAYTAPDGSGVIPIVLSSQRQLEVGELQTVITH
;
A
#
# COMPACT_ATOMS: atom_id res chain seq x y z
N MET A 1 -27.65 -24.34 24.64
CA MET A 1 -27.62 -22.86 24.60
C MET A 1 -26.98 -22.42 23.29
N LYS A 2 -27.78 -21.96 22.33
CA LYS A 2 -27.31 -21.42 21.05
C LYS A 2 -27.20 -19.89 21.20
N LEU A 3 -25.98 -19.35 21.12
CA LEU A 3 -25.75 -17.92 20.92
C LEU A 3 -25.50 -17.71 19.43
N GLN A 4 -26.48 -17.11 18.76
CA GLN A 4 -26.37 -16.65 17.38
C GLN A 4 -25.87 -15.21 17.41
N GLN A 5 -24.74 -14.95 16.75
CA GLN A 5 -24.26 -13.61 16.45
C GLN A 5 -25.20 -12.96 15.44
N LYS A 6 -25.87 -11.88 15.85
CA LYS A 6 -26.67 -11.03 14.97
C LYS A 6 -25.77 -10.01 14.27
N THR A 7 -25.89 -10.03 12.95
CA THR A 7 -25.52 -9.03 11.95
C THR A 7 -26.05 -7.64 12.33
N GLY A 8 -25.15 -6.66 12.46
CA GLY A 8 -25.49 -5.24 12.62
C GLY A 8 -25.64 -4.56 11.27
N LEU A 9 -26.84 -4.63 10.69
CA LEU A 9 -27.29 -3.72 9.64
C LEU A 9 -27.64 -2.38 10.29
N VAL A 10 -26.83 -1.34 10.06
CA VAL A 10 -27.25 0.04 10.37
C VAL A 10 -28.20 0.48 9.27
N SER A 11 -29.49 0.28 9.52
CA SER A 11 -30.59 0.91 8.80
C SER A 11 -30.49 2.43 8.99
N VAL A 12 -30.25 3.16 7.89
CA VAL A 12 -30.52 4.60 7.85
C VAL A 12 -32.03 4.76 7.87
N GLN A 13 -32.55 5.06 9.06
CA GLN A 13 -33.96 5.31 9.26
C GLN A 13 -34.25 6.75 8.80
N CYS A 14 -34.92 6.89 7.66
CA CYS A 14 -35.63 8.12 7.33
C CYS A 14 -36.77 8.27 8.34
N ASP A 15 -36.52 8.99 9.44
CA ASP A 15 -37.58 9.25 10.41
C ASP A 15 -38.62 10.21 9.82
N LYS A 16 -39.84 9.68 9.79
CA LYS A 16 -41.08 10.35 9.43
C LYS A 16 -41.24 11.60 10.29
N TRP A 17 -41.46 12.74 9.66
CA TRP A 17 -42.06 13.91 10.29
C TRP A 17 -43.45 13.55 10.82
N ALA A 18 -43.56 13.29 12.11
CA ALA A 18 -44.82 13.24 12.83
C ALA A 18 -45.13 14.65 13.34
N SER A 19 -46.17 15.27 12.78
CA SER A 19 -46.77 16.49 13.31
C SER A 19 -47.30 16.24 14.72
N THR A 20 -46.58 16.72 15.74
CA THR A 20 -47.11 16.76 17.10
C THR A 20 -47.96 18.02 17.25
N SER A 21 -49.28 17.90 17.06
CA SER A 21 -50.23 18.93 17.45
C SER A 21 -50.36 18.90 18.98
N HIS A 22 -49.64 19.79 19.68
CA HIS A 22 -49.90 20.05 21.09
C HIS A 22 -51.22 20.80 21.22
N ALA A 23 -52.21 20.15 21.85
CA ALA A 23 -53.44 20.78 22.30
C ALA A 23 -53.11 21.86 23.34
N LYS A 24 -53.52 23.10 23.08
CA LYS A 24 -53.45 24.21 24.03
C LYS A 24 -54.63 24.11 25.00
N THR A 25 -54.36 23.81 26.27
CA THR A 25 -55.21 24.27 27.37
C THR A 25 -54.84 25.73 27.65
N ALA A 26 -55.78 26.64 27.44
CA ALA A 26 -55.63 28.04 27.76
C ALA A 26 -55.90 28.23 29.26
N ASP A 27 -54.89 28.65 30.01
CA ASP A 27 -55.08 29.34 31.28
C ASP A 27 -54.62 30.79 31.11
N SER A 28 -55.47 31.70 31.54
CA SER A 28 -55.45 33.13 31.28
C SER A 28 -55.01 33.85 32.54
N SER A 29 -53.76 34.31 32.63
CA SER A 29 -53.36 35.48 33.45
C SER A 29 -51.83 35.72 33.52
N ASN A 30 -51.22 36.38 32.52
CA ASN A 30 -50.07 37.29 32.75
C ASN A 30 -49.70 38.11 31.48
N PRO A 31 -49.70 39.46 31.46
CA PRO A 31 -49.46 40.22 30.22
C PRO A 31 -47.99 40.54 29.87
N THR A 32 -46.97 40.13 30.62
CA THR A 32 -45.62 40.75 30.49
C THR A 32 -44.46 39.87 30.00
N HIS A 33 -44.67 38.64 29.54
CA HIS A 33 -43.59 37.88 28.89
C HIS A 33 -43.94 37.50 27.45
N ARG A 34 -43.50 38.32 26.49
CA ARG A 34 -43.39 37.90 25.09
C ARG A 34 -42.20 36.95 24.99
N PRO A 35 -42.38 35.65 24.66
CA PRO A 35 -41.24 34.76 24.48
C PRO A 35 -40.45 35.27 23.27
N THR A 36 -39.17 35.59 23.44
CA THR A 36 -38.27 35.78 22.31
C THR A 36 -38.24 34.50 21.51
N ALA A 37 -38.52 34.59 20.20
CA ALA A 37 -38.49 33.43 19.32
C ALA A 37 -37.12 32.73 19.45
N PRO A 38 -37.07 31.40 19.57
CA PRO A 38 -35.79 30.69 19.62
C PRO A 38 -34.97 31.04 18.37
N PRO A 39 -33.62 31.12 18.49
CA PRO A 39 -32.77 31.37 17.34
C PRO A 39 -33.12 30.37 16.23
N LYS A 40 -33.38 30.86 15.00
CA LYS A 40 -33.61 29.97 13.87
C LYS A 40 -32.35 29.13 13.68
N GLU A 41 -32.50 27.81 13.84
CA GLU A 41 -31.43 26.85 13.59
C GLU A 41 -30.95 27.01 12.13
N HIS A 42 -29.63 27.16 11.94
CA HIS A 42 -29.06 27.31 10.60
C HIS A 42 -29.17 25.98 9.86
N VAL A 43 -29.94 25.97 8.76
CA VAL A 43 -30.05 24.82 7.87
C VAL A 43 -29.03 25.01 6.75
N PRO A 44 -27.99 24.17 6.64
CA PRO A 44 -26.97 24.32 5.59
C PRO A 44 -27.59 24.24 4.19
N THR A 45 -27.17 25.14 3.31
CA THR A 45 -27.48 25.12 1.87
C THR A 45 -26.89 23.88 1.18
N TYR A 46 -27.35 23.57 -0.02
CA TYR A 46 -26.78 22.45 -0.80
C TYR A 46 -25.28 22.66 -1.07
N ALA A 47 -24.86 23.87 -1.41
CA ALA A 47 -23.46 24.19 -1.67
C ALA A 47 -22.57 23.97 -0.42
N GLU A 48 -23.05 24.39 0.75
CA GLU A 48 -22.34 24.16 2.02
C GLU A 48 -22.21 22.66 2.33
N ARG A 49 -23.27 21.87 2.14
CA ARG A 49 -23.20 20.41 2.32
C ARG A 49 -22.24 19.75 1.35
N VAL A 50 -22.23 20.17 0.08
CA VAL A 50 -21.29 19.66 -0.93
C VAL A 50 -19.84 19.98 -0.54
N ALA A 51 -19.58 21.20 -0.08
CA ALA A 51 -18.26 21.61 0.38
C ALA A 51 -17.79 20.77 1.58
N GLU A 52 -18.68 20.52 2.54
CA GLU A 52 -18.39 19.66 3.69
C GLU A 52 -18.07 18.21 3.26
N ILE A 53 -18.84 17.65 2.31
CA ILE A 53 -18.57 16.30 1.76
C ILE A 53 -17.22 16.27 1.04
N LYS A 54 -16.91 17.27 0.22
CA LYS A 54 -15.61 17.37 -0.47
C LYS A 54 -14.45 17.36 0.55
N GLU A 55 -14.57 18.14 1.62
CA GLU A 55 -13.53 18.23 2.66
C GLU A 55 -13.40 16.92 3.44
N LYS A 56 -14.50 16.28 3.84
CA LYS A 56 -14.49 14.96 4.49
C LYS A 56 -13.85 13.89 3.62
N ASN A 57 -14.19 13.87 2.32
CA ASN A 57 -13.61 12.93 1.38
C ASN A 57 -12.10 13.18 1.20
N LYS A 58 -11.69 14.44 1.10
CA LYS A 58 -10.27 14.82 1.03
C LYS A 58 -9.50 14.31 2.26
N GLN A 59 -10.01 14.54 3.47
CA GLN A 59 -9.40 14.05 4.71
C GLN A 59 -9.25 12.52 4.73
N ALA A 60 -10.26 11.79 4.25
CA ALA A 60 -10.19 10.33 4.15
C ALA A 60 -9.08 9.85 3.18
N ILE A 61 -8.86 10.55 2.06
CA ILE A 61 -7.76 10.24 1.14
C ILE A 61 -6.40 10.61 1.74
N ASP A 62 -6.30 11.76 2.40
CA ASP A 62 -5.04 12.21 3.00
C ASP A 62 -4.59 11.22 4.09
N ALA A 63 -5.54 10.66 4.85
CA ALA A 63 -5.27 9.57 5.80
C ALA A 63 -4.76 8.29 5.09
N TYR A 64 -5.33 7.92 3.94
CA TYR A 64 -4.87 6.78 3.16
C TYR A 64 -3.48 6.99 2.56
N LYS A 65 -3.19 8.20 2.07
CA LYS A 65 -1.85 8.61 1.62
C LYS A 65 -0.83 8.46 2.76
N ALA A 66 -1.16 8.95 3.96
CA ALA A 66 -0.30 8.79 5.13
C ALA A 66 -0.09 7.31 5.49
N ALA A 67 -1.13 6.48 5.44
CA ALA A 67 -1.02 5.04 5.71
C ALA A 67 -0.16 4.31 4.66
N LEU A 68 -0.25 4.69 3.38
CA LEU A 68 0.63 4.15 2.32
C LEU A 68 2.10 4.54 2.53
N ALA A 69 2.35 5.77 2.99
CA ALA A 69 3.69 6.22 3.35
C ALA A 69 4.25 5.41 4.54
N GLN A 70 3.48 5.27 5.61
CA GLN A 70 3.85 4.45 6.77
C GLN A 70 4.14 3.00 6.38
N ARG A 71 3.29 2.39 5.56
CA ARG A 71 3.54 1.05 4.99
C ARG A 71 4.89 0.99 4.26
N SER A 72 5.19 1.99 3.44
CA SER A 72 6.46 2.06 2.71
C SER A 72 7.66 2.19 3.66
N ASP A 73 7.49 2.89 4.78
CA ASP A 73 8.51 3.00 5.83
C ASP A 73 8.72 1.65 6.54
N HIS A 74 7.64 0.93 6.89
CA HIS A 74 7.73 -0.41 7.49
C HIS A 74 8.48 -1.41 6.59
N TYR A 75 8.30 -1.34 5.26
CA TYR A 75 9.10 -2.14 4.33
C TYR A 75 10.58 -1.76 4.36
N ARG A 76 10.89 -0.46 4.42
CA ARG A 76 12.28 0.03 4.44
C ARG A 76 12.99 -0.37 5.74
N THR A 77 12.32 -0.25 6.89
CA THR A 77 12.90 -0.56 8.20
C THR A 77 12.96 -2.05 8.51
N GLY A 78 12.33 -2.91 7.69
CA GLY A 78 12.35 -4.36 7.89
C GLY A 78 11.32 -4.86 8.89
N GLU A 79 10.31 -4.04 9.19
CA GLU A 79 9.17 -4.43 10.00
C GLU A 79 8.16 -5.31 9.22
N CYS A 80 8.35 -5.41 7.90
CA CYS A 80 7.52 -6.18 6.98
C CYS A 80 8.10 -7.51 6.51
N VAL A 81 8.83 -8.19 7.38
CA VAL A 81 9.55 -9.41 7.03
C VAL A 81 8.71 -10.67 7.27
N PHE A 82 8.67 -11.54 6.26
CA PHE A 82 8.21 -12.92 6.39
C PHE A 82 9.30 -13.73 7.12
N THR A 83 9.12 -13.99 8.41
CA THR A 83 9.91 -15.00 9.12
C THR A 83 9.33 -16.37 8.81
N ALA A 84 10.14 -17.31 8.31
CA ALA A 84 9.74 -18.71 8.26
C ALA A 84 9.46 -19.19 9.70
N GLY A 85 8.18 -19.35 10.05
CA GLY A 85 7.74 -19.77 11.38
C GLY A 85 7.45 -18.66 12.40
N GLY A 86 7.60 -17.37 12.06
CA GLY A 86 7.14 -16.27 12.91
C GLY A 86 5.77 -15.73 12.46
N PRO A 87 5.04 -15.01 13.32
CA PRO A 87 3.78 -14.41 12.92
C PRO A 87 4.05 -13.42 11.78
N PHE A 88 3.31 -13.56 10.67
CA PHE A 88 3.21 -12.49 9.68
C PHE A 88 2.86 -11.22 10.44
N SER A 89 3.72 -10.18 10.42
CA SER A 89 3.34 -8.84 10.88
C SER A 89 2.37 -8.28 9.85
N SER A 90 1.15 -8.81 9.90
CA SER A 90 0.18 -8.68 8.83
C SER A 90 -0.39 -7.27 8.74
N GLN A 91 -0.40 -6.55 9.86
CA GLN A 91 -1.06 -5.26 9.96
C GLN A 91 -0.23 -4.13 9.35
N ASN A 92 1.09 -4.08 9.58
CA ASN A 92 1.95 -2.98 9.13
C ASN A 92 2.21 -2.99 7.61
N CYS A 93 1.96 -4.14 6.97
CA CYS A 93 2.43 -4.43 5.60
C CYS A 93 1.30 -4.72 4.62
N SER A 94 0.10 -4.98 5.16
CA SER A 94 -1.11 -5.02 4.36
C SER A 94 -1.35 -3.68 3.69
N MET A 95 -1.91 -3.72 2.47
CA MET A 95 -2.40 -2.51 1.83
C MET A 95 -3.37 -1.79 2.78
N PRO A 96 -3.26 -0.46 2.94
CA PRO A 96 -4.20 0.27 3.75
C PRO A 96 -5.61 0.07 3.23
N THR A 97 -6.59 0.12 4.12
CA THR A 97 -7.99 -0.05 3.73
C THR A 97 -8.39 1.08 2.78
N LYS A 98 -9.02 0.73 1.66
CA LYS A 98 -9.49 1.73 0.70
C LYS A 98 -10.40 2.77 1.41
N PRO A 99 -10.25 4.07 1.11
CA PRO A 99 -11.11 5.10 1.67
C PRO A 99 -12.58 4.85 1.32
N ASN A 100 -13.46 5.01 2.31
CA ASN A 100 -14.91 5.04 2.07
C ASN A 100 -15.35 6.49 1.83
N LEU A 101 -15.71 6.81 0.59
CA LEU A 101 -16.09 8.17 0.22
C LEU A 101 -17.60 8.38 0.37
N ILE A 102 -17.95 9.55 0.90
CA ILE A 102 -19.33 10.03 0.97
C ILE A 102 -19.74 10.45 -0.44
N ASN A 103 -20.85 9.89 -0.93
CA ASN A 103 -21.40 10.27 -2.23
C ASN A 103 -22.03 11.68 -2.13
N ILE A 104 -21.82 12.50 -3.16
CA ILE A 104 -22.51 13.78 -3.27
C ILE A 104 -23.96 13.50 -3.69
N PRO A 105 -24.97 13.93 -2.91
CA PRO A 105 -26.36 13.75 -3.28
C PRO A 105 -26.72 14.58 -4.51
N ASP A 106 -27.75 14.15 -5.25
CA ASP A 106 -28.24 14.90 -6.40
C ASP A 106 -28.70 16.31 -5.99
N PRO A 107 -28.44 17.33 -6.83
CA PRO A 107 -28.88 18.69 -6.56
C PRO A 107 -30.42 18.79 -6.58
N PRO A 108 -31.02 19.72 -5.82
CA PRO A 108 -32.45 20.05 -5.95
C PRO A 108 -32.81 20.36 -7.41
N LYS A 109 -34.02 19.98 -7.85
CA LYS A 109 -34.49 20.22 -9.22
C LYS A 109 -34.28 21.69 -9.62
N GLY A 110 -33.60 21.90 -10.75
CA GLY A 110 -33.28 23.24 -11.28
C GLY A 110 -31.96 23.85 -10.79
N SER A 111 -31.25 23.19 -9.86
CA SER A 111 -29.90 23.61 -9.45
C SER A 111 -28.82 22.94 -10.31
N PRO A 112 -27.76 23.65 -10.72
CA PRO A 112 -26.67 23.05 -11.47
C PRO A 112 -25.88 22.04 -10.62
N ARG A 113 -25.54 20.88 -11.20
CA ARG A 113 -24.60 19.93 -10.58
C ARG A 113 -23.20 20.55 -10.59
N PRO A 114 -22.36 20.30 -9.57
CA PRO A 114 -20.95 20.70 -9.62
C PRO A 114 -20.28 20.10 -10.87
N THR A 115 -19.76 20.97 -11.73
CA THR A 115 -19.01 20.59 -12.95
C THR A 115 -17.56 20.26 -12.64
N GLU A 116 -17.02 20.83 -11.56
CA GLU A 116 -15.67 20.56 -11.09
C GLU A 116 -15.62 19.16 -10.43
N PRO A 117 -14.57 18.36 -10.70
CA PRO A 117 -14.44 17.06 -10.08
C PRO A 117 -14.31 17.15 -8.55
N MET A 118 -14.63 16.05 -7.89
CA MET A 118 -14.80 16.05 -6.43
C MET A 118 -13.49 16.18 -5.66
N LEU A 119 -12.40 15.67 -6.22
CA LEU A 119 -11.08 15.65 -5.59
C LEU A 119 -10.01 16.11 -6.60
N PRO A 120 -8.88 16.67 -6.12
CA PRO A 120 -7.76 17.00 -6.99
C PRO A 120 -7.15 15.74 -7.65
N PRO A 121 -6.36 15.91 -8.74
CA PRO A 121 -5.82 14.79 -9.51
C PRO A 121 -5.02 13.78 -8.69
N GLU A 122 -4.19 14.24 -7.76
CA GLU A 122 -3.35 13.38 -6.93
C GLU A 122 -4.20 12.49 -6.02
N GLN A 123 -5.19 13.05 -5.33
CA GLN A 123 -6.11 12.29 -4.48
C GLN A 123 -6.91 11.26 -5.28
N ALA A 124 -7.33 11.60 -6.50
CA ALA A 124 -7.97 10.65 -7.40
C ALA A 124 -7.02 9.51 -7.82
N ALA A 125 -5.72 9.77 -7.97
CA ALA A 125 -4.72 8.74 -8.24
C ALA A 125 -4.52 7.77 -7.07
N TYR A 126 -4.51 8.26 -5.82
CA TYR A 126 -4.47 7.37 -4.65
C TYR A 126 -5.67 6.43 -4.57
N LEU A 127 -6.87 6.90 -4.96
CA LEU A 127 -8.05 6.05 -5.08
C LEU A 127 -7.88 4.97 -6.15
N ALA A 128 -7.43 5.36 -7.35
CA ALA A 128 -7.19 4.42 -8.44
C ALA A 128 -6.12 3.36 -8.06
N ILE A 129 -5.11 3.75 -7.26
CA ILE A 129 -4.13 2.83 -6.71
C ILE A 129 -4.81 1.82 -5.77
N ALA A 130 -5.70 2.28 -4.89
CA ALA A 130 -6.41 1.43 -3.93
C ALA A 130 -7.33 0.38 -4.60
N THR A 131 -7.80 0.64 -5.82
CA THR A 131 -8.83 -0.15 -6.49
C THR A 131 -8.32 -1.00 -7.67
N LYS A 132 -7.35 -0.49 -8.45
CA LYS A 132 -6.92 -1.11 -9.70
C LYS A 132 -5.47 -1.56 -9.70
N LEU A 133 -4.58 -0.84 -9.02
CA LEU A 133 -3.15 -1.14 -9.09
C LEU A 133 -2.80 -2.28 -8.13
N ARG A 134 -2.23 -3.35 -8.69
CA ARG A 134 -1.68 -4.47 -7.92
C ARG A 134 -0.20 -4.57 -8.21
N ILE A 135 0.63 -4.35 -7.20
CA ILE A 135 2.07 -4.54 -7.24
C ILE A 135 2.43 -5.48 -6.11
N ASP A 136 2.93 -6.66 -6.46
CA ASP A 136 3.38 -7.66 -5.51
C ASP A 136 4.86 -7.47 -5.19
N ALA A 137 5.27 -7.89 -3.99
CA ALA A 137 6.68 -7.88 -3.64
C ALA A 137 7.45 -8.90 -4.51
N SER A 138 8.44 -8.43 -5.25
CA SER A 138 9.34 -9.27 -6.05
C SER A 138 10.07 -10.28 -5.17
N SER A 139 10.14 -11.55 -5.59
CA SER A 139 10.99 -12.54 -4.91
C SER A 139 12.48 -12.25 -5.12
N VAL A 140 13.30 -12.75 -4.21
CA VAL A 140 14.76 -12.58 -4.24
C VAL A 140 15.38 -13.59 -5.20
N GLY A 141 15.85 -13.12 -6.34
CA GLY A 141 16.63 -13.89 -7.31
C GLY A 141 18.11 -13.93 -6.93
N ILE A 142 18.68 -15.13 -6.83
CA ILE A 142 20.10 -15.37 -6.53
C ILE A 142 20.62 -16.42 -7.51
N GLY A 143 21.75 -16.12 -8.18
CA GLY A 143 22.29 -16.95 -9.26
C GLY A 143 23.81 -17.09 -9.19
N PRO A 144 24.41 -18.26 -9.48
CA PRO A 144 23.76 -19.54 -9.74
C PRO A 144 22.84 -19.96 -8.58
N ASP A 145 21.69 -20.56 -8.89
CA ASP A 145 20.69 -20.86 -7.85
C ASP A 145 21.24 -21.87 -6.84
N PRO A 146 21.40 -21.48 -5.57
CA PRO A 146 21.88 -22.35 -4.51
C PRO A 146 21.07 -23.65 -4.39
N ASP A 147 19.75 -23.57 -4.62
CA ASP A 147 18.81 -24.69 -4.48
C ASP A 147 18.94 -25.71 -5.61
N LEU A 148 19.62 -25.36 -6.71
CA LEU A 148 19.93 -26.29 -7.80
C LEU A 148 21.31 -26.94 -7.66
N SER A 149 22.16 -26.43 -6.75
CA SER A 149 23.47 -27.01 -6.49
C SER A 149 23.36 -28.35 -5.76
N ARG A 150 24.40 -29.19 -5.88
CA ARG A 150 24.52 -30.47 -5.15
C ARG A 150 24.48 -30.32 -3.62
N TRP A 151 24.84 -29.14 -3.13
CA TRP A 151 24.93 -28.82 -1.71
C TRP A 151 23.73 -28.06 -1.17
N LYS A 152 22.80 -27.64 -2.05
CA LYS A 152 21.59 -26.87 -1.70
C LYS A 152 21.89 -25.62 -0.85
N MET A 153 23.07 -25.02 -1.03
CA MET A 153 23.55 -23.86 -0.28
C MET A 153 24.39 -22.95 -1.16
N ALA A 154 24.47 -21.67 -0.78
CA ALA A 154 25.47 -20.78 -1.32
C ALA A 154 26.83 -21.08 -0.68
N VAL A 155 27.92 -20.72 -1.37
CA VAL A 155 29.28 -21.05 -1.00
C VAL A 155 30.07 -19.77 -0.76
N VAL A 156 30.79 -19.71 0.36
CA VAL A 156 31.74 -18.62 0.67
C VAL A 156 32.74 -18.44 -0.48
N GLY A 157 33.02 -17.20 -0.84
CA GLY A 157 33.97 -16.86 -1.93
C GLY A 157 33.40 -16.99 -3.34
N HIS A 158 32.17 -17.49 -3.52
CA HIS A 158 31.52 -17.52 -4.84
C HIS A 158 30.82 -16.20 -5.17
N SER A 159 30.88 -15.81 -6.45
CA SER A 159 30.20 -14.61 -6.97
C SER A 159 28.74 -14.93 -7.30
N TYR A 160 27.81 -14.35 -6.54
CA TYR A 160 26.39 -14.44 -6.80
C TYR A 160 25.86 -13.22 -7.54
N TRP A 161 24.96 -13.42 -8.47
CA TRP A 161 24.18 -12.39 -9.17
C TRP A 161 22.87 -12.21 -8.41
N LEU A 162 22.44 -10.96 -8.26
CA LEU A 162 21.22 -10.60 -7.53
C LEU A 162 20.25 -9.88 -8.45
N TRP A 163 18.97 -10.25 -8.35
CA TRP A 163 17.89 -9.54 -9.03
C TRP A 163 16.55 -9.69 -8.31
N ALA A 164 15.64 -8.76 -8.58
CA ALA A 164 14.24 -8.80 -8.15
C ALA A 164 13.44 -9.52 -9.25
N ASP A 165 12.84 -10.66 -8.92
CA ASP A 165 12.02 -11.41 -9.86
C ASP A 165 10.64 -10.75 -10.08
N GLY A 166 10.04 -11.07 -11.23
CA GLY A 166 8.71 -10.59 -11.60
C GLY A 166 8.74 -9.38 -12.56
N PRO A 167 7.58 -8.73 -12.78
CA PRO A 167 7.49 -7.63 -13.72
C PRO A 167 8.29 -6.42 -13.23
N THR A 168 8.89 -5.68 -14.16
CA THR A 168 9.53 -4.38 -13.88
C THR A 168 8.64 -3.20 -14.28
N HIS A 169 7.46 -3.48 -14.82
CA HIS A 169 6.50 -2.50 -15.32
C HIS A 169 5.07 -3.08 -15.23
N ILE A 170 4.12 -2.27 -14.73
CA ILE A 170 2.71 -2.62 -14.61
C ILE A 170 1.88 -1.42 -15.11
N GLY A 171 1.15 -1.62 -16.20
CA GLY A 171 0.28 -0.61 -16.78
C GLY A 171 0.39 -0.50 -18.31
N PRO A 172 -0.31 0.48 -18.92
CA PRO A 172 -1.21 1.44 -18.26
C PRO A 172 -2.47 0.76 -17.71
N VAL A 173 -2.95 1.19 -16.53
CA VAL A 173 -4.26 0.81 -15.98
C VAL A 173 -5.08 2.06 -15.71
N SER A 174 -6.36 2.07 -16.10
CA SER A 174 -7.24 3.22 -15.90
C SER A 174 -8.36 2.91 -14.91
N ASP A 175 -8.74 3.91 -14.12
CA ASP A 175 -9.92 3.86 -13.26
C ASP A 175 -10.73 5.15 -13.34
N SER A 176 -12.04 5.05 -13.09
CA SER A 176 -12.87 6.22 -12.86
C SER A 176 -12.88 6.54 -11.36
N ALA A 177 -12.18 7.61 -10.97
CA ALA A 177 -12.09 8.06 -9.59
C ALA A 177 -12.59 9.50 -9.48
N SER A 178 -13.49 9.77 -8.54
CA SER A 178 -13.96 11.13 -8.20
C SER A 178 -14.47 11.96 -9.39
N GLY A 179 -15.16 11.32 -10.32
CA GLY A 179 -15.77 11.97 -11.48
C GLY A 179 -14.82 12.22 -12.67
N ARG A 180 -13.64 11.60 -12.67
CA ARG A 180 -12.67 11.68 -13.78
C ARG A 180 -12.02 10.32 -14.03
N THR A 181 -11.47 10.14 -15.23
CA THR A 181 -10.60 8.99 -15.54
C THR A 181 -9.17 9.31 -15.13
N VAL A 182 -8.55 8.42 -14.37
CA VAL A 182 -7.14 8.47 -14.00
C VAL A 182 -6.43 7.26 -14.60
N THR A 183 -5.30 7.47 -15.26
CA THR A 183 -4.44 6.41 -15.80
C THR A 183 -3.18 6.31 -14.96
N LEU A 184 -2.83 5.10 -14.54
CA LEU A 184 -1.66 4.77 -13.74
C LEU A 184 -0.66 3.95 -14.57
N ASN A 185 0.63 4.21 -14.39
CA ASN A 185 1.71 3.42 -14.94
C ASN A 185 2.84 3.25 -13.92
N ALA A 186 3.09 2.03 -13.47
CA ALA A 186 4.07 1.71 -12.44
C ALA A 186 5.36 1.12 -13.04
N THR A 187 6.51 1.69 -12.67
CA THR A 187 7.83 1.22 -13.11
C THR A 187 8.74 0.95 -11.92
N LEU A 188 9.38 -0.23 -11.91
CA LEU A 188 10.41 -0.57 -10.93
C LEU A 188 11.67 0.27 -11.20
N SER A 189 12.02 1.12 -10.24
CA SER A 189 13.11 2.07 -10.37
C SER A 189 14.44 1.49 -9.90
N SER A 190 14.43 0.78 -8.77
CA SER A 190 15.60 0.16 -8.16
C SER A 190 15.23 -0.95 -7.18
N VAL A 191 16.20 -1.77 -6.82
CA VAL A 191 16.13 -2.73 -5.71
C VAL A 191 17.37 -2.59 -4.82
N THR A 192 17.20 -2.77 -3.51
CA THR A 192 18.29 -2.90 -2.54
C THR A 192 18.20 -4.24 -1.85
N PHE A 193 19.29 -4.99 -1.83
CA PHE A 193 19.42 -6.25 -1.11
C PHE A 193 20.15 -6.01 0.20
N ASP A 194 19.54 -6.42 1.31
CA ASP A 194 20.20 -6.63 2.59
C ASP A 194 20.58 -8.12 2.64
N MET A 195 21.88 -8.41 2.76
CA MET A 195 22.41 -9.76 2.61
C MET A 195 22.34 -10.57 3.90
N GLY A 196 21.86 -9.98 5.01
CA GLY A 196 21.74 -10.66 6.29
C GLY A 196 23.05 -10.85 7.06
N ASP A 197 24.20 -10.55 6.44
CA ASP A 197 25.53 -10.60 7.07
C ASP A 197 26.07 -9.22 7.50
N GLY A 198 25.21 -8.20 7.43
CA GLY A 198 25.51 -6.80 7.72
C GLY A 198 25.80 -5.93 6.48
N HIS A 199 25.85 -6.52 5.28
CA HIS A 199 26.09 -5.77 4.04
C HIS A 199 24.83 -5.54 3.21
N THR A 200 24.85 -4.47 2.42
CA THR A 200 23.78 -4.11 1.48
C THR A 200 24.29 -3.89 0.06
N VAL A 201 23.50 -4.27 -0.95
CA VAL A 201 23.80 -4.09 -2.37
C VAL A 201 22.64 -3.36 -3.07
N GLY A 202 22.93 -2.24 -3.73
CA GLY A 202 21.93 -1.47 -4.48
C GLY A 202 22.02 -1.69 -5.99
N CYS A 203 20.87 -1.84 -6.64
CA CYS A 203 20.73 -2.07 -8.08
C CYS A 203 19.82 -1.05 -8.72
N LYS A 204 20.21 -0.56 -9.89
CA LYS A 204 19.28 0.15 -10.78
C LYS A 204 18.36 -0.87 -11.46
N GLY A 205 17.06 -0.56 -11.52
CA GLY A 205 16.04 -1.49 -12.00
C GLY A 205 15.98 -2.76 -11.14
N ALA A 206 15.64 -3.89 -11.75
CA ALA A 206 15.55 -5.18 -11.07
C ALA A 206 16.91 -5.86 -10.81
N GLY A 207 18.02 -5.39 -11.38
CA GLY A 207 19.23 -6.21 -11.51
C GLY A 207 19.17 -7.13 -12.74
N THR A 208 20.16 -8.01 -12.89
CA THR A 208 20.31 -8.89 -14.06
C THR A 208 20.15 -10.34 -13.64
N PRO A 209 19.12 -11.04 -14.15
CA PRO A 209 18.99 -12.48 -13.95
C PRO A 209 20.22 -13.25 -14.42
N TYR A 210 20.61 -14.26 -13.65
CA TYR A 210 21.71 -15.13 -14.03
C TYR A 210 21.32 -15.95 -15.27
N PRO A 211 22.09 -15.89 -16.38
CA PRO A 211 21.70 -16.49 -17.66
C PRO A 211 21.88 -18.03 -17.71
N GLY A 212 22.15 -18.67 -16.57
CA GLY A 212 22.47 -20.09 -16.48
C GLY A 212 23.97 -20.41 -16.56
N ASP A 213 24.25 -21.70 -16.43
CA ASP A 213 25.53 -22.41 -16.28
C ASP A 213 26.67 -22.06 -17.26
N LYS A 214 26.38 -21.32 -18.34
CA LYS A 214 27.35 -20.98 -19.39
C LYS A 214 28.34 -19.86 -19.05
N LYS A 215 28.17 -19.15 -17.94
CA LYS A 215 29.05 -18.02 -17.55
C LYS A 215 30.21 -18.42 -16.61
N GLY A 216 30.23 -19.65 -16.11
CA GLY A 216 31.20 -20.09 -15.09
C GLY A 216 30.90 -19.53 -13.70
N LEU A 217 31.37 -20.23 -12.66
CA LEU A 217 31.05 -19.98 -11.23
C LEU A 217 31.54 -18.64 -10.66
N HIS A 218 32.40 -17.92 -11.39
CA HIS A 218 33.04 -16.69 -10.92
C HIS A 218 32.71 -15.45 -11.75
N ALA A 219 31.84 -15.58 -12.77
CA ALA A 219 31.43 -14.42 -13.54
C ALA A 219 30.76 -13.38 -12.63
N LYS A 220 31.23 -12.13 -12.70
CA LYS A 220 30.60 -11.02 -11.99
C LYS A 220 29.32 -10.61 -12.72
N SER A 221 28.30 -10.28 -11.95
CA SER A 221 27.07 -9.70 -12.48
C SER A 221 27.35 -8.34 -13.14
N PRO A 222 26.72 -8.05 -14.29
CA PRO A 222 26.88 -6.77 -14.97
C PRO A 222 26.17 -5.62 -14.23
N THR A 223 25.24 -5.93 -13.32
CA THR A 223 24.50 -4.91 -12.55
C THR A 223 24.77 -5.05 -11.07
N CYS A 224 24.44 -6.21 -10.49
CA CYS A 224 24.53 -6.46 -9.07
C CYS A 224 24.99 -7.87 -8.76
N GLY A 225 26.13 -7.96 -8.08
CA GLY A 225 26.60 -9.21 -7.55
C GLY A 225 27.19 -9.05 -6.16
N TYR A 226 27.26 -10.16 -5.45
CA TYR A 226 27.70 -10.22 -4.08
C TYR A 226 28.46 -11.51 -3.80
N THR A 227 29.42 -11.46 -2.88
CA THR A 227 30.21 -12.61 -2.45
C THR A 227 30.25 -12.65 -0.94
N TYR A 228 29.66 -13.70 -0.36
CA TYR A 228 29.74 -13.94 1.08
C TYR A 228 31.17 -14.32 1.47
N GLN A 229 31.64 -13.72 2.57
CA GLN A 229 32.97 -13.99 3.14
C GLN A 229 32.93 -14.93 4.34
N ARG A 230 31.74 -15.18 4.90
CA ARG A 230 31.55 -15.99 6.10
C ARG A 230 30.34 -16.89 5.95
N THR A 231 30.40 -18.06 6.57
CA THR A 231 29.28 -19.00 6.61
C THR A 231 28.12 -18.42 7.44
N SER A 232 26.90 -18.89 7.17
CA SER A 232 25.70 -18.53 7.94
C SER A 232 25.53 -19.39 9.20
N ALA A 233 26.43 -20.36 9.45
CA ALA A 233 26.31 -21.34 10.54
C ALA A 233 26.19 -20.72 11.94
N HIS A 234 26.77 -19.52 12.14
CA HIS A 234 26.70 -18.78 13.40
C HIS A 234 25.57 -17.73 13.43
N HIS A 235 24.82 -17.57 12.34
CA HIS A 235 23.64 -16.72 12.32
C HIS A 235 22.46 -17.44 13.00
N ALA A 236 21.55 -16.68 13.61
CA ALA A 236 20.33 -17.25 14.17
C ALA A 236 19.55 -18.01 13.07
N GLY A 237 19.20 -19.27 13.33
CA GLY A 237 18.54 -20.14 12.37
C GLY A 237 19.47 -20.77 11.31
N GLY A 238 20.78 -20.54 11.37
CA GLY A 238 21.76 -21.14 10.46
C GLY A 238 21.75 -20.59 9.03
N THR A 239 20.94 -19.58 8.75
CA THR A 239 20.76 -18.96 7.42
C THR A 239 20.85 -17.45 7.49
N TYR A 240 21.32 -16.81 6.42
CA TYR A 240 21.20 -15.37 6.27
C TYR A 240 19.81 -14.99 5.72
N PRO A 241 19.10 -14.04 6.35
CA PRO A 241 17.86 -13.49 5.83
C PRO A 241 18.16 -12.47 4.72
N VAL A 242 18.13 -12.90 3.46
CA VAL A 242 18.35 -11.99 2.32
C VAL A 242 17.06 -11.27 2.00
N ARG A 243 17.03 -9.95 2.20
CA ARG A 243 15.84 -9.10 1.98
C ARG A 243 16.02 -8.23 0.75
N ALA A 244 15.08 -8.30 -0.18
CA ALA A 244 15.02 -7.39 -1.33
C ALA A 244 13.99 -6.30 -1.07
N THR A 245 14.40 -5.04 -1.13
CA THR A 245 13.53 -3.86 -1.04
C THR A 245 13.46 -3.18 -2.39
N THR A 246 12.29 -3.26 -3.03
CA THR A 246 12.01 -2.68 -4.34
C THR A 246 11.37 -1.31 -4.23
N TYR A 247 11.78 -0.40 -5.11
CA TYR A 247 11.29 0.97 -5.18
C TYR A 247 10.59 1.20 -6.51
N TRP A 248 9.29 1.49 -6.44
CA TRP A 248 8.42 1.68 -7.59
C TRP A 248 8.03 3.14 -7.74
N SER A 249 7.98 3.60 -8.98
CA SER A 249 7.46 4.91 -9.36
C SER A 249 6.14 4.70 -10.09
N VAL A 250 5.02 5.13 -9.51
CA VAL A 250 3.69 5.07 -10.13
C VAL A 250 3.35 6.43 -10.72
N ALA A 251 3.59 6.60 -12.02
CA ALA A 251 3.15 7.78 -12.75
C ALA A 251 1.62 7.75 -12.88
N TYR A 252 0.97 8.89 -12.67
CA TYR A 252 -0.45 9.06 -12.92
C TYR A 252 -0.72 10.24 -13.86
N THR A 253 -1.75 10.10 -14.68
CA THR A 253 -2.25 11.15 -15.57
C THR A 253 -3.77 11.24 -15.46
N ALA A 254 -4.27 12.47 -15.32
CA ALA A 254 -5.66 12.86 -15.36
C ALA A 254 -5.80 14.08 -16.31
N PRO A 255 -7.03 14.45 -16.75
CA PRO A 255 -7.23 15.55 -17.71
C PRO A 255 -6.64 16.91 -17.29
N ASP A 256 -6.54 17.16 -15.99
CA ASP A 256 -6.17 18.43 -15.35
C ASP A 256 -4.93 18.29 -14.43
N GLY A 257 -4.20 17.18 -14.50
CA GLY A 257 -2.98 17.02 -13.71
C GLY A 257 -2.29 15.67 -13.87
N SER A 258 -1.01 15.63 -13.52
CA SER A 258 -0.19 14.41 -13.52
C SER A 258 0.84 14.47 -12.39
N GLY A 259 1.47 13.34 -12.09
CA GLY A 259 2.47 13.25 -11.04
C GLY A 259 3.01 11.82 -10.88
N VAL A 260 3.77 11.60 -9.81
CA VAL A 260 4.36 10.30 -9.47
C VAL A 260 4.15 10.00 -8.00
N ILE A 261 3.68 8.79 -7.70
CA ILE A 261 3.50 8.28 -6.34
C ILE A 261 4.51 7.15 -6.10
N PRO A 262 5.41 7.27 -5.11
CA PRO A 262 6.36 6.21 -4.80
C PRO A 262 5.68 5.08 -4.02
N ILE A 263 6.05 3.83 -4.33
CA ILE A 263 5.63 2.65 -3.58
C ILE A 263 6.88 1.82 -3.26
N VAL A 264 6.99 1.36 -2.01
CA VAL A 264 8.07 0.48 -1.55
C VAL A 264 7.48 -0.86 -1.14
N LEU A 265 8.15 -1.93 -1.54
CA LEU A 265 7.78 -3.31 -1.19
C LEU A 265 9.06 -4.07 -0.87
N SER A 266 9.05 -4.91 0.16
CA SER A 266 10.14 -5.85 0.41
C SER A 266 9.66 -7.29 0.51
N SER A 267 10.54 -8.20 0.15
CA SER A 267 10.41 -9.63 0.37
C SER A 267 11.70 -10.17 1.01
N GLN A 268 11.67 -11.41 1.48
CA GLN A 268 12.83 -12.07 2.05
C GLN A 268 12.90 -13.53 1.63
N ARG A 269 14.13 -14.03 1.45
CA ARG A 269 14.48 -15.44 1.30
C ARG A 269 15.53 -15.81 2.36
N GLN A 270 15.38 -16.98 2.96
CA GLN A 270 16.45 -17.54 3.81
C GLN A 270 17.49 -18.21 2.92
N LEU A 271 18.76 -17.90 3.16
CA LEU A 271 19.87 -18.43 2.39
C LEU A 271 20.88 -19.12 3.31
N GLU A 272 21.08 -20.42 3.14
CA GLU A 272 22.20 -21.12 3.74
C GLU A 272 23.49 -20.79 2.98
N VAL A 273 24.54 -20.41 3.71
CA VAL A 273 25.87 -20.13 3.17
C VAL A 273 26.89 -21.00 3.90
N GLY A 274 27.48 -21.95 3.18
CA GLY A 274 28.50 -22.86 3.71
C GLY A 274 29.88 -22.61 3.09
N GLU A 275 30.88 -23.26 3.66
CA GLU A 275 32.24 -23.33 3.10
C GLU A 275 32.48 -24.75 2.56
N LEU A 276 33.09 -24.86 1.38
CA LEU A 276 33.51 -26.15 0.85
C LEU A 276 34.94 -26.43 1.28
N GLN A 277 35.10 -27.41 2.18
CA GLN A 277 36.42 -27.87 2.60
C GLN A 277 36.78 -29.18 1.89
N THR A 278 37.96 -29.23 1.28
CA THR A 278 38.52 -30.47 0.75
C THR A 278 39.37 -31.15 1.80
N VAL A 279 39.00 -32.37 2.18
CA VAL A 279 39.88 -33.23 2.97
C VAL A 279 40.81 -33.95 2.00
N ILE A 280 42.10 -33.63 2.03
CA ILE A 280 43.12 -34.43 1.34
C ILE A 280 43.43 -35.61 2.26
N THR A 281 42.88 -36.78 1.96
CA THR A 281 43.31 -38.03 2.59
C THR A 281 44.55 -38.53 1.87
N HIS A 282 45.67 -38.57 2.58
CA HIS A 282 46.94 -39.18 2.13
C HIS A 282 46.95 -40.69 2.38
#